data_AF-A0A8J7LRA2-F1
#
_entry.id   AF-A0A8J7LRA2-F1
#
_cell.length_a   1.000
_cell.length_b   1.000
_cell.length_c   1.000
_cell.angle_alpha   90.00
_cell.angle_beta   90.00
_cell.angle_gamma   90.00
#
_symmetry.space_group_name_H-M   'P 1'
#
loop_
_entity.id
_entity.type
_entity.pdbx_description
1 polymer ?
#
loop_
_entity_poly.entity_id
_entity_poly.type
_entity_poly.pdbx_seq_one_letter_code
_entity_poly.pdbx_strand_id
1 'polypeptide(L)'
;MWVVLILGPIGLNFAGVAWAGMEHALHVAATLAVLCGIQTYLQTGQLTWLLLSGVLFGPLLRFEGLAVSLAVALVIVLTSSGKGKRGMSRVAGIICLGIIPVSLFCVFLMQLGLSALPNSVQAKLANASSHDALTTSNLVEVISSKFDRFPAVVLFSVLLVAMMIFLWNFRSMPPKFRAILGAMVFAGAGHLALGQFGWLNRYEIYIMTFVVGLFILFVTEKYAARPAIAFFLIVSPLLASGYYYSLTNQLLAFSSRVVAMQQKQMARFVDEFYQNPVAVNDLGYVSWQNPHYVLDLWGLASAQALSIRQSNPAAGWAVPLLADNSVELAMLYKDWLHNAVGPDWVELGDLVIDGPLGVVGNANVTFYATTEEAAVRLHVMLSDYARTLPDGVEFRFSQQSEQP
;
A
#
# COMPACT_ATOMS: atom_id res chain seq x y z
N MET A 1 14.26 27.15 -6.30
CA MET A 1 14.00 26.04 -7.25
C MET A 1 14.95 24.87 -7.02
N TRP A 2 16.27 25.06 -7.12
CA TRP A 2 17.28 23.99 -6.87
C TRP A 2 17.15 23.26 -5.53
N VAL A 3 16.89 24.01 -4.45
CA VAL A 3 16.73 23.42 -3.12
C VAL A 3 15.53 22.48 -3.02
N VAL A 4 14.43 22.78 -3.74
CA VAL A 4 13.24 21.91 -3.77
C VAL A 4 13.51 20.65 -4.60
N LEU A 5 14.28 20.77 -5.69
CA LEU A 5 14.67 19.62 -6.51
C LEU A 5 15.53 18.61 -5.73
N ILE A 6 16.34 19.08 -4.77
CA ILE A 6 17.20 18.22 -3.93
C ILE A 6 16.43 17.74 -2.69
N LEU A 7 15.83 18.67 -1.94
CA LEU A 7 15.18 18.34 -0.66
C LEU A 7 13.81 17.68 -0.83
N GLY A 8 13.13 17.87 -1.96
CA GLY A 8 11.83 17.25 -2.24
C GLY A 8 11.91 15.72 -2.21
N PRO A 9 12.75 15.09 -3.04
CA PRO A 9 12.93 13.63 -3.04
C PRO A 9 13.36 13.06 -1.69
N ILE A 10 14.23 13.77 -0.94
CA ILE A 10 14.68 13.36 0.39
C ILE A 10 13.53 13.50 1.41
N GLY A 11 12.90 14.67 1.44
CA GLY A 11 11.81 14.99 2.37
C GLY A 11 10.54 14.19 2.12
N LEU A 12 10.36 13.62 0.93
CA LEU A 12 9.22 12.77 0.57
C LEU A 12 9.61 11.30 0.35
N ASN A 13 10.75 10.88 0.87
CA ASN A 13 11.19 9.48 0.86
C ASN A 13 11.16 8.76 -0.51
N PHE A 14 11.45 9.45 -1.61
CA PHE A 14 11.35 8.82 -2.93
C PHE A 14 12.34 7.66 -3.08
N ALA A 15 13.51 7.76 -2.46
CA ALA A 15 14.50 6.68 -2.43
C ALA A 15 13.98 5.45 -1.69
N GLY A 16 13.37 5.62 -0.50
CA GLY A 16 12.83 4.49 0.27
C GLY A 16 11.66 3.81 -0.46
N VAL A 17 10.79 4.59 -1.10
CA VAL A 17 9.69 4.07 -1.92
C VAL A 17 10.20 3.32 -3.16
N ALA A 18 11.25 3.81 -3.80
CA ALA A 18 11.89 3.12 -4.93
C ALA A 18 12.52 1.80 -4.50
N TRP A 19 13.19 1.77 -3.33
CA TRP A 19 13.79 0.57 -2.76
C TRP A 19 12.77 -0.50 -2.36
N ALA A 20 11.54 -0.11 -2.02
CA ALA A 20 10.48 -1.09 -1.78
C ALA A 20 10.16 -1.93 -3.03
N GLY A 21 10.49 -1.45 -4.25
CA GLY A 21 10.32 -2.21 -5.49
C GLY A 21 8.87 -2.40 -5.92
N MET A 22 7.96 -1.53 -5.46
CA MET A 22 6.52 -1.65 -5.66
C MET A 22 5.94 -0.51 -6.51
N GLU A 23 4.66 -0.62 -6.86
CA GLU A 23 3.90 0.34 -7.67
C GLU A 23 3.82 1.76 -7.08
N HIS A 24 4.19 1.94 -5.81
CA HIS A 24 4.16 3.20 -5.10
C HIS A 24 5.06 4.27 -5.74
N ALA A 25 6.22 3.88 -6.30
CA ALA A 25 7.10 4.81 -7.01
C ALA A 25 6.44 5.34 -8.29
N LEU A 26 5.77 4.46 -9.04
CA LEU A 26 5.00 4.85 -10.22
C LEU A 26 3.78 5.71 -9.83
N HIS A 27 3.15 5.41 -8.70
CA HIS A 27 2.00 6.19 -8.20
C HIS A 27 2.42 7.62 -7.80
N VAL A 28 3.61 7.79 -7.20
CA VAL A 28 4.23 9.09 -6.97
C VAL A 28 4.53 9.80 -8.28
N ALA A 29 5.08 9.10 -9.29
CA ALA A 29 5.36 9.70 -10.60
C ALA A 29 4.08 10.19 -11.29
N ALA A 30 3.00 9.41 -11.27
CA ALA A 30 1.68 9.84 -11.77
C ALA A 30 1.15 11.06 -11.01
N THR A 31 1.35 11.11 -9.69
CA THR A 31 0.98 12.26 -8.86
C THR A 31 1.77 13.52 -9.21
N LEU A 32 3.09 13.39 -9.44
CA LEU A 32 3.93 14.50 -9.90
C LEU A 32 3.52 14.98 -11.30
N ALA A 33 3.13 14.07 -12.20
CA ALA A 33 2.58 14.42 -13.51
C ALA A 33 1.30 15.26 -13.37
N VAL A 34 0.41 14.90 -12.43
CA VAL A 34 -0.77 15.71 -12.09
C VAL A 34 -0.36 17.08 -11.56
N LEU A 35 0.60 17.17 -10.63
CA LEU A 35 1.06 18.45 -10.07
C LEU A 35 1.62 19.41 -11.12
N CYS A 36 2.52 18.91 -11.98
CA CYS A 36 3.06 19.68 -13.10
C CYS A 36 1.96 20.12 -14.08
N GLY A 37 1.00 19.23 -14.32
CA GLY A 37 -0.19 19.48 -15.11
C GLY A 37 -1.09 20.58 -14.53
N ILE A 38 -1.38 20.53 -13.22
CA ILE A 38 -2.15 21.55 -12.50
C ILE A 38 -1.42 22.89 -12.57
N GLN A 39 -0.11 22.94 -12.34
CA GLN A 39 0.67 24.17 -12.45
C GLN A 39 0.51 24.79 -13.84
N THR A 40 0.66 23.98 -14.89
CA THR A 40 0.52 24.46 -16.27
C THR A 40 -0.91 24.93 -16.56
N TYR A 41 -1.91 24.18 -16.11
CA TYR A 41 -3.32 24.53 -16.26
C TYR A 41 -3.67 25.85 -15.57
N LEU A 42 -3.14 26.08 -14.36
CA LEU A 42 -3.37 27.33 -13.63
C LEU A 42 -2.72 28.55 -14.30
N GLN A 43 -1.66 28.35 -15.09
CA GLN A 43 -0.97 29.40 -15.83
C GLN A 43 -1.60 29.67 -17.20
N THR A 44 -1.96 28.62 -17.94
CA THR A 44 -2.34 28.72 -19.37
C THR A 44 -3.79 28.35 -19.66
N GLY A 45 -4.50 27.73 -18.71
CA GLY A 45 -5.84 27.19 -18.90
C GLY A 45 -5.92 25.93 -19.77
N GLN A 46 -4.77 25.37 -20.16
CA GLN A 46 -4.67 24.19 -21.04
C GLN A 46 -4.49 22.90 -20.24
N LEU A 47 -5.17 21.83 -20.67
CA LEU A 47 -4.97 20.48 -20.15
C LEU A 47 -3.81 19.85 -20.92
N THR A 48 -2.72 19.53 -20.22
CA THR A 48 -1.55 18.92 -20.83
C THR A 48 -1.69 17.41 -20.91
N TRP A 49 -0.99 16.77 -21.85
CA TRP A 49 -0.92 15.31 -21.90
C TRP A 49 -0.38 14.71 -20.59
N LEU A 50 0.55 15.42 -19.94
CA LEU A 50 1.14 15.02 -18.67
C LEU A 50 0.07 14.97 -17.56
N LEU A 51 -0.80 15.98 -17.47
CA LEU A 51 -1.95 15.98 -16.55
C LEU A 51 -2.87 14.79 -16.80
N LEU A 52 -3.24 14.57 -18.07
CA LEU A 52 -4.14 13.49 -18.47
C LEU A 52 -3.53 12.12 -18.16
N SER A 53 -2.23 11.95 -18.39
CA SER A 53 -1.50 10.73 -18.06
C SER A 53 -1.53 10.45 -16.56
N GLY A 54 -1.30 11.46 -15.71
CA GLY A 54 -1.37 11.30 -14.26
C GLY A 54 -2.78 10.95 -13.77
N VAL A 55 -3.81 11.59 -14.35
CA VAL A 55 -5.23 11.31 -14.03
C VAL A 55 -5.63 9.89 -14.40
N LEU A 56 -5.11 9.36 -15.51
CA LEU A 56 -5.35 7.99 -15.98
C LEU A 56 -4.58 6.97 -15.14
N PHE A 57 -3.26 7.17 -15.01
CA PHE A 57 -2.37 6.18 -14.39
C PHE A 57 -2.47 6.13 -12.86
N GLY A 58 -2.84 7.23 -12.19
CA GLY A 58 -2.99 7.25 -10.74
C GLY A 58 -3.94 6.14 -10.25
N PRO A 59 -5.23 6.17 -10.63
CA PRO A 59 -6.22 5.14 -10.30
C PRO A 59 -5.89 3.73 -10.81
N LEU A 60 -5.23 3.62 -11.98
CA LEU A 60 -4.82 2.33 -12.56
C LEU A 60 -3.75 1.62 -11.74
N LEU A 61 -2.81 2.40 -11.18
CA LEU A 61 -1.77 1.86 -10.31
C LEU A 61 -2.34 1.54 -8.93
N ARG A 62 -3.16 2.45 -8.39
CA ARG A 62 -3.73 2.36 -7.05
C ARG A 62 -5.06 3.10 -6.98
N PHE A 63 -6.09 2.48 -6.39
CA PHE A 63 -7.44 3.07 -6.26
C PHE A 63 -7.42 4.45 -5.58
N GLU A 64 -6.52 4.66 -4.62
CA GLU A 64 -6.39 5.91 -3.88
C GLU A 64 -5.97 7.10 -4.79
N GLY A 65 -5.45 6.82 -5.98
CA GLY A 65 -5.18 7.82 -7.03
C GLY A 65 -6.43 8.53 -7.53
N LEU A 66 -7.63 7.96 -7.34
CA LEU A 66 -8.90 8.63 -7.64
C LEU A 66 -9.05 9.95 -6.86
N ALA A 67 -8.55 10.03 -5.63
CA ALA A 67 -8.62 11.26 -4.84
C ALA A 67 -7.88 12.42 -5.53
N VAL A 68 -6.72 12.13 -6.12
CA VAL A 68 -5.92 13.10 -6.88
C VAL A 68 -6.58 13.42 -8.22
N SER A 69 -7.09 12.42 -8.95
CA SER A 69 -7.79 12.63 -10.22
C SER A 69 -9.05 13.49 -10.06
N LEU A 70 -9.85 13.23 -9.03
CA LEU A 70 -11.05 14.03 -8.72
C LEU A 70 -10.70 15.43 -8.20
N ALA A 71 -9.56 15.60 -7.52
CA ALA A 71 -9.07 16.92 -7.15
C ALA A 71 -8.75 17.80 -8.38
N VAL A 72 -8.30 17.21 -9.50
CA VAL A 72 -8.13 17.95 -10.76
C VAL A 72 -9.47 18.48 -11.27
N ALA A 73 -10.53 17.68 -11.19
CA ALA A 73 -11.88 18.12 -11.55
C ALA A 73 -12.32 19.32 -10.68
N LEU A 74 -12.02 19.27 -9.38
CA LEU A 74 -12.27 20.38 -8.44
C LEU A 74 -11.45 21.64 -8.79
N VAL A 75 -10.17 21.49 -9.17
CA VAL A 75 -9.34 22.61 -9.66
C VAL A 75 -10.02 23.29 -10.84
N ILE A 76 -10.50 22.52 -11.83
CA ILE A 76 -11.16 23.07 -13.01
C ILE A 76 -12.42 23.85 -12.58
N VAL A 77 -13.28 23.27 -11.74
CA VAL A 77 -14.52 23.92 -11.25
C VAL A 77 -14.24 25.22 -10.51
N LEU A 78 -13.19 25.27 -9.68
CA LEU A 78 -12.86 26.44 -8.85
C LEU A 78 -12.12 27.54 -9.62
N THR A 79 -11.63 27.26 -10.83
CA THR A 79 -11.05 28.27 -11.72
C THR A 79 -12.11 28.89 -12.64
N SER A 80 -11.85 30.12 -13.10
CA SER A 80 -12.76 30.81 -14.03
C SER A 80 -12.98 30.04 -15.33
N SER A 81 -12.00 29.24 -15.75
CA SER A 81 -12.04 28.38 -16.95
C SER A 81 -13.00 27.20 -16.84
N GLY A 82 -13.48 26.86 -15.64
CA GLY A 82 -14.50 25.84 -15.40
C GLY A 82 -15.93 26.34 -15.60
N LYS A 83 -16.15 27.65 -15.70
CA LYS A 83 -17.49 28.22 -15.82
C LYS A 83 -18.01 28.08 -17.26
N GLY A 84 -19.14 27.40 -17.42
CA GLY A 84 -19.83 27.21 -18.71
C GLY A 84 -19.69 25.80 -19.30
N LYS A 85 -20.37 25.56 -20.44
CA LYS A 85 -20.50 24.23 -21.06
C LYS A 85 -19.16 23.54 -21.36
N ARG A 86 -18.17 24.30 -21.88
CA ARG A 86 -16.83 23.79 -22.19
C ARG A 86 -16.05 23.40 -20.93
N GLY A 87 -16.18 24.17 -19.85
CA GLY A 87 -15.57 23.86 -18.56
C GLY A 87 -16.17 22.59 -17.96
N MET A 88 -17.50 22.47 -17.96
CA MET A 88 -18.19 21.27 -17.47
C MET A 88 -17.86 20.00 -18.28
N SER A 89 -17.70 20.13 -19.59
CA SER A 89 -17.24 19.01 -20.44
C SER A 89 -15.82 18.56 -20.06
N ARG A 90 -14.91 19.48 -19.72
CA ARG A 90 -13.57 19.12 -19.22
C ARG A 90 -13.63 18.41 -17.87
N VAL A 91 -14.46 18.89 -16.95
CA VAL A 91 -14.70 18.25 -15.64
C VAL A 91 -15.21 16.82 -15.84
N ALA A 92 -16.25 16.63 -16.65
CA ALA A 92 -16.78 15.31 -16.98
C ALA A 92 -15.71 14.43 -17.63
N GLY A 93 -14.91 14.97 -18.56
CA GLY A 93 -13.80 14.25 -19.19
C GLY A 93 -12.76 13.75 -18.18
N ILE A 94 -12.35 14.58 -17.22
CA ILE A 94 -11.40 14.19 -16.16
C ILE A 94 -11.98 13.12 -15.24
N ILE A 95 -13.25 13.28 -14.82
CA ILE A 95 -13.94 12.30 -13.99
C ILE A 95 -14.03 10.95 -14.71
N CYS A 96 -14.46 10.95 -15.97
CA CYS A 96 -14.52 9.75 -16.79
C CYS A 96 -13.14 9.11 -16.95
N LEU A 97 -12.10 9.91 -17.23
CA LEU A 97 -10.73 9.41 -17.42
C LEU A 97 -10.18 8.71 -16.16
N GLY A 98 -10.53 9.21 -14.97
CA GLY A 98 -10.14 8.57 -13.71
C GLY A 98 -10.98 7.35 -13.34
N ILE A 99 -12.31 7.41 -13.54
CA ILE A 99 -13.25 6.37 -13.06
C ILE A 99 -13.32 5.17 -14.02
N ILE A 100 -13.36 5.39 -15.34
CA ILE A 100 -13.56 4.32 -16.33
C ILE A 100 -12.55 3.17 -16.16
N PRO A 101 -11.24 3.41 -16.03
CA PRO A 101 -10.28 2.31 -15.90
C PRO A 101 -10.54 1.45 -14.65
N VAL A 102 -10.88 2.10 -13.53
CA VAL A 102 -11.22 1.41 -12.28
C VAL A 102 -12.51 0.60 -12.44
N SER A 103 -13.55 1.19 -13.03
CA SER A 103 -14.82 0.49 -13.28
C SER A 103 -14.64 -0.70 -14.20
N LEU A 104 -13.84 -0.57 -15.28
CA LEU A 104 -13.54 -1.66 -16.20
C LEU A 104 -12.79 -2.79 -15.49
N PHE A 105 -11.84 -2.47 -14.61
CA PHE A 105 -11.15 -3.48 -13.82
C PHE A 105 -12.10 -4.20 -12.85
N CYS A 106 -12.99 -3.48 -12.17
CA CYS A 106 -14.01 -4.10 -11.31
C CYS A 106 -14.94 -5.03 -12.11
N VAL A 107 -15.36 -4.62 -13.31
CA VAL A 107 -16.18 -5.47 -14.20
C VAL A 107 -15.42 -6.71 -14.65
N PHE A 108 -14.14 -6.56 -14.98
CA PHE A 108 -13.27 -7.70 -15.34
C PHE A 108 -13.18 -8.71 -14.20
N LEU A 109 -12.99 -8.27 -12.95
CA LEU A 109 -12.99 -9.18 -11.80
C LEU A 109 -14.32 -9.93 -11.64
N MET A 110 -15.45 -9.23 -11.77
CA MET A 110 -16.78 -9.87 -11.69
C MET A 110 -16.99 -10.90 -12.81
N GLN A 111 -16.46 -10.66 -14.01
CA GLN A 111 -16.52 -11.63 -15.11
C GLN A 111 -15.72 -12.91 -14.82
N LEU A 112 -14.67 -12.82 -13.99
CA LEU A 112 -13.91 -13.98 -13.49
C LEU A 112 -14.60 -14.69 -12.31
N GLY A 113 -15.81 -14.25 -11.92
CA GLY A 113 -16.50 -14.78 -10.74
C GLY A 113 -15.93 -14.27 -9.41
N LEU A 114 -15.09 -13.24 -9.44
CA LEU A 114 -14.51 -12.62 -8.25
C LEU A 114 -15.37 -11.43 -7.78
N SER A 115 -15.11 -10.95 -6.57
CA SER A 115 -15.72 -9.71 -6.07
C SER A 115 -15.32 -8.50 -6.92
N ALA A 116 -16.17 -7.46 -6.93
CA ALA A 116 -15.90 -6.23 -7.69
C ALA A 116 -14.62 -5.50 -7.27
N LEU A 117 -14.20 -5.64 -6.00
CA LEU A 117 -12.95 -5.08 -5.49
C LEU A 117 -11.97 -6.20 -5.17
N PRO A 118 -10.65 -6.00 -5.39
CA PRO A 118 -9.64 -6.95 -4.94
C PRO A 118 -9.73 -7.21 -3.44
N ASN A 119 -9.42 -8.43 -3.02
CA ASN A 119 -9.38 -8.83 -1.61
C ASN A 119 -8.51 -7.91 -0.74
N SER A 120 -7.39 -7.41 -1.28
CA SER A 120 -6.52 -6.47 -0.58
C SER A 120 -7.16 -5.10 -0.33
N VAL A 121 -8.10 -4.67 -1.18
CA VAL A 121 -8.89 -3.44 -0.97
C VAL A 121 -10.00 -3.71 0.02
N GLN A 122 -10.72 -4.83 -0.13
CA GLN A 122 -11.79 -5.23 0.79
C GLN A 122 -11.26 -5.40 2.21
N ALA A 123 -10.11 -6.05 2.39
CA ALA A 123 -9.50 -6.25 3.69
C ALA A 123 -9.21 -4.92 4.42
N LYS A 124 -8.80 -3.90 3.68
CA LYS A 124 -8.54 -2.57 4.23
C LYS A 124 -9.82 -1.81 4.54
N LEU A 125 -10.84 -1.94 3.70
CA LEU A 125 -12.15 -1.35 3.95
C LEU A 125 -12.81 -1.97 5.18
N ALA A 126 -12.75 -3.29 5.34
CA ALA A 126 -13.27 -3.98 6.52
C ALA A 126 -12.58 -3.52 7.82
N ASN A 127 -11.26 -3.31 7.78
CA ASN A 127 -10.53 -2.76 8.93
C ASN A 127 -10.88 -1.28 9.22
N ALA A 128 -11.40 -0.55 8.23
CA ALA A 128 -11.90 0.81 8.41
C ALA A 128 -13.37 0.82 8.87
N SER A 129 -14.19 -0.15 8.47
CA SER A 129 -15.62 -0.21 8.81
C SER A 129 -15.91 -1.48 9.60
N SER A 130 -15.65 -1.47 10.90
CA SER A 130 -16.09 -2.52 11.83
C SER A 130 -17.62 -2.60 12.01
N HIS A 131 -18.38 -1.64 11.47
CA HIS A 131 -19.85 -1.62 11.46
C HIS A 131 -20.43 -1.08 10.15
N ASP A 132 -21.64 -1.54 9.80
CA ASP A 132 -22.44 -1.15 8.62
C ASP A 132 -22.41 0.35 8.31
N ALA A 133 -22.28 0.67 7.02
CA ALA A 133 -22.29 1.99 6.38
C ALA A 133 -21.39 3.08 7.02
N LEU A 134 -20.88 4.00 6.18
CA LEU A 134 -20.12 5.17 6.65
C LEU A 134 -21.07 6.16 7.34
N THR A 135 -21.40 5.93 8.60
CA THR A 135 -22.04 6.91 9.48
C THR A 135 -21.01 7.95 9.94
N THR A 136 -21.45 9.12 10.41
CA THR A 136 -20.56 10.18 10.89
C THR A 136 -19.74 9.76 12.12
N SER A 137 -20.29 8.94 13.01
CA SER A 137 -19.55 8.37 14.15
C SER A 137 -18.45 7.41 13.70
N ASN A 138 -18.75 6.54 12.73
CA ASN A 138 -17.77 5.59 12.18
C ASN A 138 -16.60 6.34 11.52
N LEU A 139 -16.86 7.44 10.80
CA LEU A 139 -15.81 8.26 10.18
C LEU A 139 -14.87 8.92 11.21
N VAL A 140 -15.39 9.40 12.33
CA VAL A 140 -14.55 9.98 13.40
C VAL A 140 -13.65 8.91 14.00
N GLU A 141 -14.20 7.72 14.26
CA GLU A 141 -13.44 6.58 14.79
C GLU A 141 -12.33 6.17 13.82
N VAL A 142 -12.64 5.99 12.52
CA VAL A 142 -11.66 5.67 11.46
C VAL A 142 -10.53 6.69 11.39
N ILE A 143 -10.84 7.98 11.46
CA ILE A 143 -9.81 9.02 11.35
C ILE A 143 -8.99 9.06 12.64
N SER A 144 -9.64 8.96 13.80
CA SER A 144 -8.97 8.99 15.10
C SER A 144 -8.01 7.82 15.29
N SER A 145 -8.36 6.63 14.78
CA SER A 145 -7.51 5.43 14.88
C SER A 145 -6.22 5.54 14.07
N LYS A 146 -6.10 6.52 13.15
CA LYS A 146 -4.90 6.79 12.35
C LYS A 146 -3.92 7.75 13.03
N PHE A 147 -4.32 8.43 14.11
CA PHE A 147 -3.49 9.45 14.77
C PHE A 147 -2.36 8.88 15.63
N ASP A 148 -2.28 7.54 15.76
CA ASP A 148 -1.07 6.85 16.22
C ASP A 148 0.10 6.99 15.21
N ARG A 149 -0.20 7.32 13.95
CA ARG A 149 0.80 7.54 12.89
C ARG A 149 1.14 9.01 12.73
N PHE A 150 2.42 9.34 12.94
CA PHE A 150 2.94 10.70 12.76
C PHE A 150 2.57 11.33 11.40
N PRO A 151 2.67 10.64 10.24
CA PRO A 151 2.25 11.19 8.96
C PRO A 151 0.77 11.59 8.92
N ALA A 152 -0.13 10.85 9.57
CA ALA A 152 -1.54 11.20 9.61
C ALA A 152 -1.79 12.51 10.38
N VAL A 153 -1.09 12.70 11.51
CA VAL A 153 -1.17 13.94 12.32
C VAL A 153 -0.64 15.15 11.54
N VAL A 154 0.48 14.98 10.82
CA VAL A 154 1.04 16.03 9.97
C VAL A 154 0.07 16.39 8.86
N LEU A 155 -0.48 15.40 8.14
CA LEU A 155 -1.45 15.63 7.08
C LEU A 155 -2.67 16.38 7.64
N PHE A 156 -3.28 15.86 8.70
CA PHE A 156 -4.46 16.49 9.33
C PHE A 156 -4.20 17.94 9.71
N SER A 157 -3.05 18.23 10.34
CA SER A 157 -2.68 19.58 10.77
C SER A 157 -2.52 20.54 9.59
N VAL A 158 -1.86 20.10 8.51
CA VAL A 158 -1.71 20.88 7.27
C VAL A 158 -3.07 21.14 6.62
N LEU A 159 -3.94 20.14 6.56
CA LEU A 159 -5.28 20.28 5.99
C LEU A 159 -6.18 21.18 6.82
N LEU A 160 -6.08 21.13 8.15
CA LEU A 160 -6.81 22.02 9.05
C LEU A 160 -6.43 23.49 8.79
N VAL A 161 -5.12 23.77 8.71
CA VAL A 161 -4.63 25.12 8.38
C VAL A 161 -5.07 25.55 6.99
N ALA A 162 -4.95 24.67 5.98
CA ALA A 162 -5.39 24.95 4.62
C ALA A 162 -6.90 25.24 4.56
N MET A 163 -7.71 24.48 5.30
CA MET A 163 -9.17 24.67 5.41
C MET A 163 -9.50 26.00 6.09
N MET A 164 -8.84 26.34 7.21
CA MET A 164 -9.05 27.63 7.88
C MET A 164 -8.73 28.81 6.95
N ILE A 165 -7.60 28.76 6.25
CA ILE A 165 -7.22 29.80 5.27
C ILE A 165 -8.25 29.89 4.14
N PHE A 166 -8.69 28.74 3.62
CA PHE A 166 -9.67 28.64 2.55
C PHE A 166 -11.01 29.25 2.95
N LEU A 167 -11.56 28.87 4.10
CA LEU A 167 -12.85 29.36 4.58
C LEU A 167 -12.81 30.85 4.94
N TRP A 168 -11.77 31.28 5.67
CA TRP A 168 -11.64 32.66 6.12
C TRP A 168 -11.53 33.66 4.95
N ASN A 169 -10.90 33.25 3.86
CA ASN A 169 -10.62 34.11 2.72
C ASN A 169 -11.42 33.74 1.47
N PHE A 170 -12.41 32.85 1.55
CA PHE A 170 -13.01 32.24 0.36
C PHE A 170 -13.53 33.28 -0.66
N ARG A 171 -14.17 34.35 -0.20
CA ARG A 171 -14.72 35.38 -1.11
C ARG A 171 -13.67 36.33 -1.67
N SER A 172 -12.63 36.63 -0.89
CA SER A 172 -11.57 37.58 -1.27
C SER A 172 -10.40 36.90 -2.01
N MET A 173 -10.33 35.57 -1.99
CA MET A 173 -9.21 34.82 -2.52
C MET A 173 -9.29 34.65 -4.06
N PRO A 174 -8.20 34.93 -4.78
CA PRO A 174 -8.07 34.64 -6.21
C PRO A 174 -8.48 33.19 -6.55
N PRO A 175 -9.18 32.94 -7.68
CA PRO A 175 -9.61 31.59 -8.08
C PRO A 175 -8.49 30.56 -8.07
N LYS A 176 -7.27 30.93 -8.48
CA LYS A 176 -6.10 30.04 -8.47
C LYS A 176 -5.78 29.47 -7.08
N PHE A 177 -5.83 30.32 -6.05
CA PHE A 177 -5.51 29.91 -4.69
C PHE A 177 -6.64 29.08 -4.07
N ARG A 178 -7.89 29.38 -4.42
CA ARG A 178 -9.03 28.54 -4.04
C ARG A 178 -8.92 27.15 -4.64
N ALA A 179 -8.56 27.06 -5.92
CA ALA A 179 -8.35 25.79 -6.59
C ALA A 179 -7.25 24.97 -5.92
N ILE A 180 -6.10 25.59 -5.60
CA ILE A 180 -4.98 24.91 -4.93
C ILE A 180 -5.40 24.40 -3.54
N LEU A 181 -5.91 25.27 -2.65
CA LEU A 181 -6.28 24.87 -1.30
C LEU A 181 -7.46 23.89 -1.28
N GLY A 182 -8.45 24.10 -2.15
CA GLY A 182 -9.59 23.19 -2.30
C GLY A 182 -9.15 21.79 -2.73
N ALA A 183 -8.24 21.69 -3.69
CA ALA A 183 -7.67 20.41 -4.13
C ALA A 183 -6.84 19.72 -3.04
N MET A 184 -6.02 20.47 -2.29
CA MET A 184 -5.27 19.95 -1.14
C MET A 184 -6.20 19.33 -0.10
N VAL A 185 -7.20 20.11 0.33
CA VAL A 185 -8.19 19.68 1.33
C VAL A 185 -8.99 18.49 0.84
N PHE A 186 -9.48 18.52 -0.40
CA PHE A 186 -10.29 17.45 -0.95
C PHE A 186 -9.54 16.12 -1.04
N ALA A 187 -8.37 16.10 -1.70
CA ALA A 187 -7.60 14.87 -1.86
C ALA A 187 -7.05 14.37 -0.51
N GLY A 188 -6.55 15.30 0.31
CA GLY A 188 -5.99 14.97 1.63
C GLY A 188 -7.04 14.40 2.58
N ALA A 189 -8.23 14.99 2.64
CA ALA A 189 -9.33 14.47 3.43
C ALA A 189 -9.82 13.12 2.91
N GLY A 190 -9.86 12.93 1.58
CA GLY A 190 -10.16 11.64 0.97
C GLY A 190 -9.19 10.53 1.43
N HIS A 191 -7.89 10.84 1.49
CA HIS A 191 -6.90 9.89 2.01
C HIS A 191 -7.02 9.68 3.53
N LEU A 192 -7.28 10.73 4.32
CA LEU A 192 -7.52 10.57 5.76
C LEU A 192 -8.73 9.67 6.05
N ALA A 193 -9.80 9.80 5.27
CA ALA A 193 -11.00 8.99 5.43
C ALA A 193 -10.76 7.54 4.96
N LEU A 194 -10.26 7.35 3.74
CA LEU A 194 -10.28 6.05 3.05
C LEU A 194 -8.91 5.39 2.87
N GLY A 195 -7.83 6.15 3.00
CA GLY A 195 -6.45 5.69 2.81
C GLY A 195 -5.87 5.00 4.04
N GLN A 196 -4.78 4.27 3.81
CA GLN A 196 -3.99 3.63 4.86
C GLN A 196 -2.73 4.44 5.15
N PHE A 197 -2.24 4.41 6.39
CA PHE A 197 -0.98 5.00 6.81
C PHE A 197 0.00 3.93 7.31
N GLY A 198 1.30 4.23 7.23
CA GLY A 198 2.35 3.34 7.73
C GLY A 198 2.71 2.24 6.75
N TRP A 199 3.34 1.17 7.26
CA TRP A 199 4.09 0.17 6.49
C TRP A 199 5.09 0.87 5.55
N LEU A 200 6.34 1.07 6.01
CA LEU A 200 7.38 1.83 5.29
C LEU A 200 6.93 3.24 4.83
N ASN A 201 5.85 3.77 5.43
CA ASN A 201 5.14 4.98 5.02
C ASN A 201 4.76 5.02 3.52
N ARG A 202 4.58 3.86 2.90
CA ARG A 202 4.40 3.77 1.44
C ARG A 202 3.02 4.25 1.00
N TYR A 203 1.99 4.07 1.83
CA TYR A 203 0.61 4.27 1.42
C TYR A 203 0.21 5.74 1.33
N GLU A 204 0.77 6.56 2.20
CA GLU A 204 0.51 8.00 2.30
C GLU A 204 1.40 8.84 1.38
N ILE A 205 2.45 8.25 0.80
CA ILE A 205 3.51 9.05 0.17
C ILE A 205 3.06 9.82 -1.08
N TYR A 206 2.13 9.24 -1.85
CA TYR A 206 1.55 9.91 -3.00
C TYR A 206 0.75 11.14 -2.57
N ILE A 207 -0.08 11.04 -1.51
CA ILE A 207 -0.89 12.16 -1.05
C ILE A 207 -0.02 13.23 -0.37
N MET A 208 1.02 12.82 0.36
CA MET A 208 2.02 13.75 0.90
C MET A 208 2.71 14.51 -0.22
N THR A 209 3.10 13.82 -1.29
CA THR A 209 3.67 14.45 -2.49
C THR A 209 2.70 15.46 -3.10
N PHE A 210 1.43 15.08 -3.26
CA PHE A 210 0.39 15.95 -3.81
C PHE A 210 0.17 17.21 -2.96
N VAL A 211 -0.04 17.04 -1.65
CA VAL A 211 -0.30 18.15 -0.71
C VAL A 211 0.91 19.06 -0.58
N VAL A 212 2.12 18.51 -0.42
CA VAL A 212 3.36 19.30 -0.37
C VAL A 212 3.63 20.01 -1.69
N GLY A 213 3.40 19.36 -2.83
CA GLY A 213 3.54 19.99 -4.15
C GLY A 213 2.58 21.18 -4.34
N LEU A 214 1.31 21.00 -4.01
CA LEU A 214 0.33 22.08 -4.04
C LEU A 214 0.64 23.20 -3.02
N PHE A 215 1.13 22.85 -1.84
CA PHE A 215 1.58 23.81 -0.84
C PHE A 215 2.77 24.64 -1.35
N ILE A 216 3.74 24.01 -2.00
CA ILE A 216 4.87 24.70 -2.65
C ILE A 216 4.33 25.69 -3.68
N LEU A 217 3.44 25.27 -4.57
CA LEU A 217 2.81 26.16 -5.57
C LEU A 217 2.09 27.34 -4.91
N PHE A 218 1.33 27.10 -3.85
CA PHE A 218 0.64 28.14 -3.09
C PHE A 218 1.62 29.16 -2.50
N VAL A 219 2.65 28.68 -1.79
CA VAL A 219 3.62 29.50 -1.07
C VAL A 219 4.49 30.31 -2.04
N THR A 220 5.00 29.71 -3.11
CA THR A 220 5.86 30.40 -4.09
C THR A 220 5.11 31.54 -4.78
N GLU A 221 3.84 31.33 -5.10
CA GLU A 221 2.99 32.34 -5.72
C GLU A 221 2.54 33.42 -4.73
N LYS A 222 2.12 33.03 -3.52
CA LYS A 222 1.61 33.96 -2.50
C LYS A 222 2.70 34.86 -1.94
N TYR A 223 3.91 34.33 -1.79
CA TYR A 223 5.07 35.03 -1.20
C TYR A 223 6.17 35.31 -2.23
N ALA A 224 5.82 35.47 -3.51
CA ALA A 224 6.77 35.78 -4.58
C ALA A 224 7.65 37.01 -4.27
N ALA A 225 7.08 38.04 -3.62
CA ALA A 225 7.80 39.25 -3.19
C ALA A 225 8.61 39.07 -1.89
N ARG A 226 8.51 37.91 -1.22
CA ARG A 226 9.19 37.59 0.05
C ARG A 226 9.83 36.19 -0.02
N PRO A 227 10.84 36.00 -0.88
CA PRO A 227 11.39 34.68 -1.18
C PRO A 227 12.04 34.01 0.03
N ALA A 228 12.56 34.76 1.00
CA ALA A 228 13.07 34.19 2.25
C ALA A 228 11.97 33.48 3.06
N ILE A 229 10.78 34.09 3.18
CA ILE A 229 9.64 33.46 3.86
C ILE A 229 9.21 32.19 3.11
N ALA A 230 9.09 32.27 1.78
CA ALA A 230 8.76 31.11 0.96
C ALA A 230 9.79 29.98 1.15
N PHE A 231 11.08 30.33 1.17
CA PHE A 231 12.17 29.41 1.41
C PHE A 231 12.03 28.72 2.78
N PHE A 232 11.85 29.47 3.87
CA PHE A 232 11.70 28.89 5.21
C PHE A 232 10.47 27.99 5.34
N LEU A 233 9.33 28.41 4.78
CA LEU A 233 8.08 27.64 4.82
C LEU A 233 8.17 26.33 4.02
N ILE A 234 9.01 26.26 2.98
CA ILE A 234 9.16 25.05 2.16
C ILE A 234 10.29 24.15 2.68
N VAL A 235 11.42 24.74 3.07
CA VAL A 235 12.63 23.97 3.42
C VAL A 235 12.52 23.34 4.80
N SER A 236 11.97 24.06 5.80
CA SER A 236 11.89 23.53 7.17
C SER A 236 11.05 22.25 7.27
N PRO A 237 9.85 22.12 6.64
CA PRO A 237 9.09 20.88 6.71
C PRO A 237 9.75 19.76 5.91
N LEU A 238 10.40 20.05 4.78
CA LEU A 238 11.11 19.04 3.98
C LEU A 238 12.30 18.45 4.74
N LEU A 239 13.05 19.27 5.49
CA LEU A 239 14.14 18.79 6.34
C LEU A 239 13.63 17.94 7.50
N ALA A 240 12.57 18.39 8.20
CA ALA A 240 11.96 17.63 9.28
C ALA A 240 11.43 16.26 8.80
N SER A 241 10.78 16.25 7.64
CA SER A 241 10.27 15.03 7.00
C SER A 241 11.40 14.11 6.52
N GLY A 242 12.47 14.67 5.95
CA GLY A 242 13.66 13.91 5.55
C GLY A 242 14.33 13.22 6.72
N TYR A 243 14.43 13.89 7.87
CA TYR A 243 14.91 13.29 9.12
C TYR A 243 14.01 12.14 9.58
N TYR A 244 12.69 12.36 9.63
CA TYR A 244 11.72 11.31 9.99
C TYR A 244 11.86 10.07 9.11
N TYR A 245 11.92 10.24 7.77
CA TYR A 245 12.03 9.11 6.85
C TYR A 245 13.38 8.42 6.90
N SER A 246 14.47 9.12 7.20
CA SER A 246 15.80 8.52 7.36
C SER A 246 15.82 7.45 8.45
N LEU A 247 15.04 7.62 9.52
CA LEU A 247 14.90 6.63 10.59
C LEU A 247 14.16 5.38 10.08
N THR A 248 13.11 5.56 9.28
CA THR A 248 12.32 4.44 8.75
C THR A 248 13.02 3.64 7.65
N ASN A 249 13.94 4.28 6.91
CA ASN A 249 14.66 3.64 5.81
C ASN A 249 15.79 2.70 6.26
N GLN A 250 16.20 2.72 7.53
CA GLN A 250 17.23 1.80 8.02
C GLN A 250 16.81 0.34 7.89
N LEU A 251 15.51 0.04 7.99
CA LEU A 251 14.95 -1.30 7.81
C LEU A 251 15.05 -1.78 6.35
N LEU A 252 14.90 -0.86 5.40
CA LEU A 252 14.88 -1.17 3.97
C LEU A 252 16.24 -1.66 3.44
N ALA A 253 17.35 -1.27 4.09
CA ALA A 253 18.69 -1.67 3.68
C ALA A 253 18.93 -3.18 3.68
N PHE A 254 18.17 -3.93 4.48
CA PHE A 254 18.32 -5.37 4.62
C PHE A 254 17.20 -6.16 3.91
N SER A 255 16.13 -5.50 3.48
CA SER A 255 14.90 -6.17 3.02
C SER A 255 15.11 -7.12 1.85
N SER A 256 15.89 -6.73 0.83
CA SER A 256 16.16 -7.58 -0.34
C SER A 256 16.92 -8.85 0.03
N ARG A 257 17.93 -8.72 0.89
CA ARG A 257 18.70 -9.85 1.45
C ARG A 257 17.77 -10.81 2.17
N VAL A 258 16.91 -10.28 3.04
CA VAL A 258 16.06 -11.12 3.90
C VAL A 258 14.96 -11.83 3.11
N VAL A 259 14.35 -11.17 2.11
CA VAL A 259 13.41 -11.84 1.19
C VAL A 259 14.10 -12.97 0.42
N ALA A 260 15.37 -12.79 0.02
CA ALA A 260 16.16 -13.84 -0.63
C ALA A 260 16.57 -14.99 0.32
N MET A 261 16.69 -14.70 1.61
CA MET A 261 17.02 -15.68 2.66
C MET A 261 15.80 -16.48 3.14
N GLN A 262 14.60 -15.89 3.12
CA GLN A 262 13.40 -16.55 3.63
C GLN A 262 12.44 -16.94 2.50
N GLN A 263 11.73 -15.97 1.90
CA GLN A 263 10.68 -16.25 0.92
C GLN A 263 11.20 -16.94 -0.35
N LYS A 264 12.40 -16.58 -0.83
CA LYS A 264 13.02 -17.28 -1.95
C LYS A 264 13.38 -18.73 -1.57
N GLN A 265 13.84 -18.97 -0.34
CA GLN A 265 14.17 -20.33 0.09
C GLN A 265 12.90 -21.18 0.29
N MET A 266 11.81 -20.59 0.79
CA MET A 266 10.48 -21.22 0.80
C MET A 266 10.05 -21.62 -0.61
N ALA A 267 10.18 -20.70 -1.59
CA ALA A 267 9.85 -20.97 -2.98
C ALA A 267 10.71 -22.10 -3.58
N ARG A 268 12.02 -22.10 -3.30
CA ARG A 268 12.94 -23.16 -3.73
C ARG A 268 12.56 -24.53 -3.16
N PHE A 269 12.16 -24.61 -1.90
CA PHE A 269 11.70 -25.88 -1.34
C PHE A 269 10.49 -26.42 -2.11
N VAL A 270 9.52 -25.55 -2.40
CA VAL A 270 8.31 -25.93 -3.13
C VAL A 270 8.61 -26.33 -4.58
N ASP A 271 9.47 -25.59 -5.28
CA ASP A 271 9.74 -25.80 -6.71
C ASP A 271 10.76 -26.93 -6.99
N GLU A 272 11.80 -27.04 -6.16
CA GLU A 272 12.91 -27.97 -6.39
C GLU A 272 12.75 -29.32 -5.67
N PHE A 273 12.02 -29.38 -4.55
CA PHE A 273 11.95 -30.58 -3.68
C PHE A 273 10.52 -31.13 -3.53
N TYR A 274 9.55 -30.29 -3.16
CA TYR A 274 8.21 -30.75 -2.79
C TYR A 274 7.26 -30.92 -3.99
N GLN A 275 7.26 -29.97 -4.94
CA GLN A 275 6.55 -30.02 -6.23
C GLN A 275 5.05 -30.37 -6.15
N ASN A 276 4.37 -29.85 -5.13
CA ASN A 276 2.96 -30.12 -4.85
C ASN A 276 2.24 -28.88 -4.29
N PRO A 277 0.90 -28.88 -4.21
CA PRO A 277 0.13 -27.79 -3.63
C PRO A 277 0.59 -27.43 -2.21
N VAL A 278 0.71 -26.13 -1.93
CA VAL A 278 1.24 -25.61 -0.66
C VAL A 278 0.37 -24.50 -0.09
N ALA A 279 0.25 -24.44 1.23
CA ALA A 279 -0.38 -23.33 1.94
C ALA A 279 0.67 -22.39 2.54
N VAL A 280 0.44 -21.09 2.42
CA VAL A 280 1.31 -20.05 2.96
C VAL A 280 0.50 -18.87 3.47
N ASN A 281 1.02 -18.12 4.45
CA ASN A 281 0.43 -16.84 4.84
C ASN A 281 1.15 -15.63 4.20
N ASP A 282 2.32 -15.86 3.62
CA ASP A 282 3.10 -14.86 2.90
C ASP A 282 3.39 -15.39 1.49
N LEU A 283 2.44 -15.15 0.58
CA LEU A 283 2.40 -15.77 -0.74
C LEU A 283 3.59 -15.40 -1.66
N GLY A 284 4.07 -14.15 -1.52
CA GLY A 284 5.08 -13.47 -2.35
C GLY A 284 5.84 -14.33 -3.37
N TYR A 285 7.08 -14.68 -3.04
CA TYR A 285 7.97 -15.40 -3.95
C TYR A 285 7.53 -16.86 -4.18
N VAL A 286 6.77 -17.46 -3.26
CA VAL A 286 6.29 -18.86 -3.37
C VAL A 286 5.28 -19.02 -4.51
N SER A 287 4.51 -17.97 -4.83
CA SER A 287 3.61 -17.96 -5.98
C SER A 287 4.30 -17.57 -7.29
N TRP A 288 5.49 -16.96 -7.25
CA TRP A 288 6.16 -16.47 -8.45
C TRP A 288 6.78 -17.61 -9.25
N GLN A 289 6.32 -17.80 -10.49
CA GLN A 289 6.78 -18.87 -11.40
C GLN A 289 6.58 -20.29 -10.86
N ASN A 290 5.73 -20.47 -9.86
CA ASN A 290 5.39 -21.78 -9.32
C ASN A 290 4.19 -22.37 -10.10
N PRO A 291 4.33 -23.54 -10.75
CA PRO A 291 3.24 -24.18 -11.47
C PRO A 291 2.23 -24.89 -10.54
N HIS A 292 2.58 -25.07 -9.26
CA HIS A 292 1.76 -25.74 -8.27
C HIS A 292 0.80 -24.77 -7.58
N TYR A 293 -0.35 -25.29 -7.13
CA TYR A 293 -1.35 -24.48 -6.46
C TYR A 293 -0.82 -23.91 -5.14
N VAL A 294 -1.04 -22.61 -4.91
CA VAL A 294 -0.66 -21.92 -3.67
C VAL A 294 -1.91 -21.41 -2.97
N LEU A 295 -2.23 -21.99 -1.82
CA LEU A 295 -3.31 -21.55 -0.94
C LEU A 295 -2.81 -20.42 -0.04
N ASP A 296 -3.35 -19.21 -0.23
CA ASP A 296 -3.00 -18.05 0.59
C ASP A 296 -3.91 -17.94 1.82
N LEU A 297 -3.41 -18.39 2.97
CA LEU A 297 -4.14 -18.34 4.24
C LEU A 297 -4.26 -16.92 4.82
N TRP A 298 -3.52 -15.93 4.30
CA TRP A 298 -3.80 -14.53 4.64
C TRP A 298 -5.02 -13.99 3.88
N GLY A 299 -5.33 -14.59 2.72
CA GLY A 299 -6.56 -14.41 1.98
C GLY A 299 -6.55 -13.31 0.91
N LEU A 300 -5.37 -12.76 0.57
CA LEU A 300 -5.25 -11.80 -0.52
C LEU A 300 -5.47 -12.46 -1.89
N ALA A 301 -5.04 -13.70 -2.06
CA ALA A 301 -5.31 -14.51 -3.24
C ALA A 301 -6.47 -15.52 -3.03
N SER A 302 -6.81 -15.85 -1.78
CA SER A 302 -7.85 -16.85 -1.45
C SER A 302 -9.02 -16.21 -0.70
N ALA A 303 -10.10 -15.87 -1.42
CA ALA A 303 -11.25 -15.14 -0.85
C ALA A 303 -11.94 -15.86 0.31
N GLN A 304 -12.01 -17.20 0.27
CA GLN A 304 -12.57 -18.00 1.36
C GLN A 304 -11.74 -17.87 2.64
N ALA A 305 -10.40 -17.94 2.52
CA ALA A 305 -9.50 -17.73 3.66
C ALA A 305 -9.63 -16.32 4.24
N LEU A 306 -9.77 -15.29 3.39
CA LEU A 306 -10.02 -13.92 3.87
C LEU A 306 -11.31 -13.82 4.67
N SER A 307 -12.41 -14.36 4.12
CA SER A 307 -13.72 -14.31 4.75
C SER A 307 -13.71 -14.95 6.15
N ILE A 308 -13.14 -16.15 6.26
CA ILE A 308 -13.03 -16.88 7.53
C ILE A 308 -12.13 -16.14 8.52
N ARG A 309 -10.97 -15.65 8.07
CA ARG A 309 -10.03 -14.92 8.93
C ARG A 309 -10.62 -13.62 9.49
N GLN A 310 -11.51 -12.96 8.75
CA GLN A 310 -12.15 -11.72 9.20
C GLN A 310 -13.37 -11.95 10.09
N SER A 311 -13.95 -13.15 10.13
CA SER A 311 -15.20 -13.45 10.83
C SER A 311 -15.00 -14.07 12.23
N ASN A 312 -13.89 -13.76 12.90
CA ASN A 312 -13.47 -14.39 14.17
C ASN A 312 -13.31 -15.91 14.03
N PRO A 313 -12.19 -16.37 13.44
CA PRO A 313 -12.02 -17.76 13.07
C PRO A 313 -11.92 -18.69 14.28
N ALA A 314 -12.57 -19.86 14.19
CA ALA A 314 -12.37 -20.95 15.15
C ALA A 314 -10.95 -21.54 15.05
N ALA A 315 -10.50 -22.26 16.08
CA ALA A 315 -9.25 -23.01 16.00
C ALA A 315 -9.32 -24.09 14.91
N GLY A 316 -8.22 -24.28 14.16
CA GLY A 316 -8.15 -25.23 13.04
C GLY A 316 -8.92 -24.81 11.80
N TRP A 317 -9.29 -23.52 11.65
CA TRP A 317 -10.15 -23.08 10.55
C TRP A 317 -9.61 -23.34 9.14
N ALA A 318 -8.28 -23.51 8.98
CA ALA A 318 -7.68 -23.75 7.68
C ALA A 318 -7.73 -25.24 7.25
N VAL A 319 -7.98 -26.18 8.18
CA VAL A 319 -8.06 -27.61 7.90
C VAL A 319 -8.95 -27.95 6.70
N PRO A 320 -10.23 -27.52 6.64
CA PRO A 320 -11.08 -27.81 5.49
C PRO A 320 -10.55 -27.18 4.19
N LEU A 321 -9.96 -25.98 4.25
CA LEU A 321 -9.42 -25.33 3.05
C LEU A 321 -8.23 -26.10 2.46
N LEU A 322 -7.34 -26.62 3.31
CA LEU A 322 -6.22 -27.42 2.83
C LEU A 322 -6.70 -28.77 2.27
N ALA A 323 -7.66 -29.42 2.94
CA ALA A 323 -8.25 -30.68 2.48
C ALA A 323 -8.92 -30.52 1.10
N ASP A 324 -9.76 -29.50 0.95
CA ASP A 324 -10.50 -29.23 -0.30
C ASP A 324 -9.56 -28.92 -1.48
N ASN A 325 -8.35 -28.43 -1.20
CA ASN A 325 -7.35 -28.09 -2.22
C ASN A 325 -6.19 -29.09 -2.29
N SER A 326 -6.29 -30.25 -1.62
CA SER A 326 -5.26 -31.31 -1.60
C SER A 326 -3.87 -30.79 -1.21
N VAL A 327 -3.83 -29.93 -0.19
CA VAL A 327 -2.59 -29.33 0.33
C VAL A 327 -2.09 -30.15 1.53
N GLU A 328 -0.88 -30.69 1.42
CA GLU A 328 -0.24 -31.49 2.47
C GLU A 328 0.81 -30.71 3.29
N LEU A 329 1.25 -29.56 2.79
CA LEU A 329 2.29 -28.72 3.39
C LEU A 329 1.78 -27.30 3.64
N ALA A 330 2.03 -26.77 4.85
CA ALA A 330 1.83 -25.37 5.19
C ALA A 330 3.13 -24.73 5.69
N MET A 331 3.49 -23.54 5.19
CA MET A 331 4.64 -22.75 5.64
C MET A 331 4.15 -21.41 6.20
N LEU A 332 4.16 -21.25 7.52
CA LEU A 332 3.42 -20.18 8.21
C LEU A 332 4.27 -19.39 9.21
N TYR A 333 4.03 -18.08 9.32
CA TYR A 333 4.35 -17.35 10.55
C TYR A 333 3.38 -17.77 11.66
N LYS A 334 3.86 -18.57 12.62
CA LYS A 334 3.06 -19.13 13.72
C LYS A 334 2.28 -18.05 14.49
N ASP A 335 2.93 -16.92 14.79
CA ASP A 335 2.31 -15.82 15.53
C ASP A 335 1.11 -15.19 14.80
N TRP A 336 1.10 -15.23 13.47
CA TRP A 336 0.06 -14.58 12.67
C TRP A 336 -1.18 -15.47 12.53
N LEU A 337 -0.98 -16.80 12.44
CA LEU A 337 -2.03 -17.75 12.09
C LEU A 337 -2.08 -18.96 13.03
N HIS A 338 -1.75 -18.80 14.31
CA HIS A 338 -1.81 -19.90 15.30
C HIS A 338 -3.17 -20.62 15.33
N ASN A 339 -4.29 -19.88 15.19
CA ASN A 339 -5.63 -20.47 15.15
C ASN A 339 -5.96 -21.18 13.82
N ALA A 340 -5.13 -21.05 12.77
CA ALA A 340 -5.35 -21.74 11.50
C ALA A 340 -4.96 -23.22 11.55
N VAL A 341 -3.96 -23.54 12.37
CA VAL A 341 -3.34 -24.87 12.46
C VAL A 341 -4.32 -25.86 13.07
N GLY A 342 -4.47 -27.02 12.42
CA GLY A 342 -5.30 -28.12 12.91
C GLY A 342 -4.63 -28.88 14.06
N PRO A 343 -5.40 -29.55 14.93
CA PRO A 343 -4.83 -30.33 16.04
C PRO A 343 -3.97 -31.51 15.57
N ASP A 344 -4.28 -32.05 14.39
CA ASP A 344 -3.59 -33.22 13.81
C ASP A 344 -2.42 -32.84 12.89
N TRP A 345 -2.11 -31.54 12.77
CA TRP A 345 -0.96 -31.10 11.98
C TRP A 345 0.34 -31.41 12.71
N VAL A 346 1.30 -31.94 11.97
CA VAL A 346 2.63 -32.27 12.50
C VAL A 346 3.58 -31.11 12.20
N GLU A 347 4.12 -30.49 13.26
CA GLU A 347 5.17 -29.48 13.13
C GLU A 347 6.48 -30.12 12.69
N LEU A 348 6.97 -29.77 11.49
CA LEU A 348 8.18 -30.33 10.90
C LEU A 348 9.44 -29.60 11.39
N GLY A 349 9.32 -28.30 11.64
CA GLY A 349 10.42 -27.44 12.05
C GLY A 349 10.26 -26.00 11.55
N ASP A 350 11.27 -25.19 11.79
CA ASP A 350 11.31 -23.78 11.42
C ASP A 350 12.41 -23.51 10.38
N LEU A 351 12.06 -22.79 9.31
CA LEU A 351 13.04 -22.06 8.50
C LEU A 351 13.40 -20.76 9.24
N VAL A 352 14.65 -20.66 9.69
CA VAL A 352 15.17 -19.56 10.50
C VAL A 352 16.19 -18.76 9.71
N ILE A 353 16.10 -17.44 9.81
CA ILE A 353 17.06 -16.50 9.22
C ILE A 353 17.79 -15.70 10.31
N ASP A 354 19.07 -15.41 10.05
CA ASP A 354 19.91 -14.65 10.96
C ASP A 354 20.07 -13.16 10.59
N GLY A 355 20.22 -12.33 11.64
CA GLY A 355 20.54 -10.91 11.53
C GLY A 355 19.30 -10.01 11.41
N PRO A 356 19.48 -8.78 10.87
CA PRO A 356 18.37 -7.81 10.78
C PRO A 356 17.27 -8.31 9.85
N LEU A 357 16.02 -8.32 10.33
CA LEU A 357 14.84 -8.87 9.65
C LEU A 357 14.31 -7.99 8.51
N GLY A 358 14.69 -6.71 8.46
CA GLY A 358 14.16 -5.79 7.46
C GLY A 358 12.63 -5.68 7.53
N VAL A 359 11.93 -6.25 6.54
CA VAL A 359 10.47 -6.12 6.36
C VAL A 359 9.70 -7.44 6.33
N VAL A 360 10.35 -8.59 6.60
CA VAL A 360 9.62 -9.86 6.73
C VAL A 360 8.81 -9.91 8.03
N GLY A 361 7.80 -10.77 8.05
CA GLY A 361 6.84 -10.83 9.16
C GLY A 361 7.43 -11.37 10.46
N ASN A 362 8.35 -12.32 10.37
CA ASN A 362 9.06 -12.93 11.49
C ASN A 362 10.41 -13.52 11.00
N ALA A 363 11.35 -13.75 11.90
CA ALA A 363 12.59 -14.49 11.63
C ALA A 363 12.33 -15.96 11.30
N ASN A 364 11.24 -16.53 11.82
CA ASN A 364 10.96 -17.95 11.72
C ASN A 364 9.70 -18.19 10.89
N VAL A 365 9.77 -19.15 9.96
CA VAL A 365 8.60 -19.69 9.26
C VAL A 365 8.48 -21.16 9.63
N THR A 366 7.39 -21.52 10.30
CA THR A 366 7.13 -22.88 10.74
C THR A 366 6.50 -23.69 9.62
N PHE A 367 7.03 -24.89 9.37
CA PHE A 367 6.53 -25.81 8.36
C PHE A 367 5.71 -26.88 9.06
N TYR A 368 4.52 -27.15 8.53
CA TYR A 368 3.60 -28.15 9.04
C TYR A 368 3.23 -29.13 7.92
N ALA A 369 3.16 -30.42 8.27
CA ALA A 369 2.46 -31.41 7.48
C ALA A 369 1.02 -31.53 7.97
N THR A 370 0.06 -31.72 7.07
CA THR A 370 -1.36 -31.85 7.45
C THR A 370 -1.72 -33.25 7.97
N THR A 371 -0.87 -34.26 7.73
CA THR A 371 -1.02 -35.63 8.24
C THR A 371 0.34 -36.23 8.63
N GLU A 372 0.32 -37.30 9.42
CA GLU A 372 1.54 -38.05 9.78
C GLU A 372 2.22 -38.67 8.57
N GLU A 373 1.47 -39.23 7.60
CA GLU A 373 2.06 -39.83 6.41
C GLU A 373 2.75 -38.80 5.51
N ALA A 374 2.18 -37.60 5.42
CA ALA A 374 2.83 -36.48 4.73
C ALA A 374 4.09 -36.04 5.48
N ALA A 375 4.06 -36.03 6.81
CA ALA A 375 5.19 -35.63 7.64
C ALA A 375 6.43 -36.50 7.38
N VAL A 376 6.27 -37.82 7.31
CA VAL A 376 7.38 -38.75 7.03
C VAL A 376 8.04 -38.43 5.68
N ARG A 377 7.23 -38.23 4.62
CA ARG A 377 7.76 -37.89 3.28
C ARG A 377 8.43 -36.53 3.26
N LEU A 378 7.79 -35.53 3.85
CA LEU A 378 8.28 -34.14 3.90
C LEU A 378 9.58 -34.03 4.70
N HIS A 379 9.75 -34.81 5.76
CA HIS A 379 10.97 -34.81 6.57
C HIS A 379 12.20 -35.24 5.76
N VAL A 380 12.06 -36.25 4.89
CA VAL A 380 13.15 -36.67 3.98
C VAL A 380 13.51 -35.55 3.02
N MET A 381 12.52 -34.94 2.37
CA MET A 381 12.73 -33.82 1.44
C MET A 381 13.38 -32.61 2.14
N LEU A 382 12.92 -32.28 3.35
CA LEU A 382 13.47 -31.20 4.17
C LEU A 382 14.91 -31.47 4.60
N SER A 383 15.25 -32.73 4.89
CA SER A 383 16.63 -33.12 5.25
C SER A 383 17.61 -32.87 4.11
N ASP A 384 17.21 -33.17 2.86
CA ASP A 384 18.02 -32.89 1.69
C ASP A 384 18.07 -31.39 1.39
N TYR A 385 16.92 -30.71 1.46
CA TYR A 385 16.82 -29.26 1.27
C TYR A 385 17.68 -28.47 2.27
N ALA A 386 17.65 -28.84 3.56
CA ALA A 386 18.37 -28.16 4.63
C ALA A 386 19.89 -28.11 4.37
N ARG A 387 20.45 -29.15 3.72
CA ARG A 387 21.87 -29.21 3.33
C ARG A 387 22.23 -28.25 2.20
N THR A 388 21.23 -27.70 1.49
CA THR A 388 21.41 -26.78 0.35
C THR A 388 21.13 -25.32 0.71
N LEU A 389 20.79 -25.05 1.99
CA LEU A 389 20.52 -23.69 2.44
C LEU A 389 21.80 -22.84 2.40
N PRO A 390 21.70 -21.58 1.95
CA PRO A 390 22.83 -20.66 1.97
C PRO A 390 23.15 -20.21 3.40
N ASP A 391 24.37 -19.69 3.60
CA ASP A 391 24.79 -19.11 4.88
C ASP A 391 23.80 -18.07 5.41
N GLY A 392 23.52 -18.14 6.71
CA GLY A 392 22.56 -17.25 7.39
C GLY A 392 21.10 -17.68 7.29
N VAL A 393 20.85 -18.87 6.75
CA VAL A 393 19.54 -19.54 6.74
C VAL A 393 19.75 -20.97 7.22
N GLU A 394 18.91 -21.42 8.15
CA GLU A 394 18.93 -22.81 8.61
C GLU A 394 17.52 -23.35 8.78
N PHE A 395 17.37 -24.66 8.64
CA PHE A 395 16.13 -25.35 8.99
C PHE A 395 16.33 -26.10 10.31
N ARG A 396 15.57 -25.72 11.33
CA ARG A 396 15.60 -26.34 12.66
C ARG A 396 14.44 -27.31 12.78
N PHE A 397 14.73 -28.61 12.76
CA PHE A 397 13.71 -29.65 12.89
C PHE A 397 13.03 -29.64 14.27
N SER A 398 11.73 -29.95 14.28
CA SER A 398 10.98 -30.14 15.52
C SER A 398 11.37 -31.46 16.20
N GLN A 399 11.52 -31.44 17.53
CA GLN A 399 11.90 -32.62 18.33
C GLN A 399 10.92 -33.80 18.21
N GLN A 400 9.69 -33.59 17.74
CA GLN A 400 8.72 -34.66 17.50
C GLN A 400 8.97 -35.45 16.20
N SER A 401 9.80 -34.93 15.28
CA SER A 401 10.01 -35.54 13.95
C SER A 401 11.20 -36.52 13.88
N GLU A 402 11.92 -36.73 14.98
CA GLU A 402 13.13 -37.58 15.02
C GLU A 402 12.86 -39.07 15.33
N GLN A 403 11.60 -39.52 15.42
CA GLN A 403 11.30 -40.94 15.57
C GLN A 403 10.89 -41.56 14.23
N PRO A 404 11.69 -42.51 13.69
CA PRO A 404 11.41 -43.18 12.42
C PRO A 404 10.24 -44.17 12.47
#